data_AF-A0A951LNZ7-F1
#
_entry.id   AF-A0A951LNZ7-F1
#
_cell.length_a   1.000
_cell.length_b   1.000
_cell.length_c   1.000
_cell.angle_alpha   90.00
_cell.angle_beta   90.00
_cell.angle_gamma   90.00
#
_symmetry.space_group_name_H-M   'P 1'
#
loop_
_entity.id
_entity.type
_entity.pdbx_description
1 polymer ?
#
loop_
_entity_poly.entity_id
_entity_poly.type
_entity_poly.pdbx_seq_one_letter_code
_entity_poly.pdbx_strand_id
1 'polypeptide(L)' 'MHTEAELADVTRACGLSAGELIQDNEEPRILFLIRPNATPRERVCAIRWAKRNHLRLAYVEGIELKDK' A
#
# COMPACT_ATOMS: atom_id res chain seq x y z
N MET A 1 -8.34 -12.32 -0.83
CA MET A 1 -7.19 -11.69 -0.15
C MET A 1 -5.95 -12.11 -0.90
N HIS A 2 -5.04 -11.18 -1.17
CA HIS A 2 -3.78 -11.45 -1.84
C HIS A 2 -2.77 -11.97 -0.83
N THR A 3 -1.87 -12.81 -1.31
CA THR A 3 -0.75 -13.34 -0.53
C THR A 3 0.30 -12.25 -0.26
N GLU A 4 1.11 -12.45 0.77
CA GLU A 4 2.25 -11.56 1.04
C GLU A 4 3.22 -11.48 -0.14
N ALA A 5 3.37 -12.58 -0.89
CA ALA A 5 4.20 -12.61 -2.10
C ALA A 5 3.64 -11.69 -3.20
N GLU A 6 2.33 -11.76 -3.48
CA GLU A 6 1.67 -10.86 -4.45
C GLU A 6 1.76 -9.40 -4.01
N LEU A 7 1.60 -9.12 -2.71
CA LEU A 7 1.75 -7.77 -2.15
C LEU A 7 3.20 -7.28 -2.26
N ALA A 8 4.20 -8.14 -2.02
CA ALA A 8 5.61 -7.81 -2.17
C ALA A 8 6.00 -7.56 -3.64
N ASP A 9 5.36 -8.22 -4.59
CA ASP A 9 5.60 -7.99 -6.02
C ASP A 9 5.09 -6.62 -6.45
N VAL A 10 3.88 -6.22 -6.03
CA VAL A 10 3.33 -4.90 -6.34
C VAL A 10 4.07 -3.77 -5.64
N THR A 11 4.51 -3.94 -4.39
CA THR A 11 5.30 -2.89 -3.71
C THR A 11 6.56 -2.59 -4.50
N ARG A 12 7.35 -3.61 -4.86
CA ARG A 12 8.55 -3.45 -5.69
C ARG A 12 8.24 -2.80 -7.03
N ALA A 13 7.17 -3.22 -7.72
CA ALA A 13 6.77 -2.65 -8.99
C ALA A 13 6.35 -1.16 -8.89
N CYS A 14 5.80 -0.75 -7.75
CA CYS A 14 5.37 0.62 -7.49
C CYS A 14 6.45 1.52 -6.88
N GLY A 15 7.66 1.00 -6.63
CA GLY A 15 8.74 1.74 -5.96
C GLY A 15 8.54 1.88 -4.45
N LEU A 16 7.72 1.00 -3.87
CA LEU A 16 7.43 0.90 -2.45
C LEU A 16 8.28 -0.21 -1.81
N SER A 17 8.49 -0.10 -0.50
CA SER A 17 9.14 -1.11 0.33
C SER A 17 8.17 -2.23 0.71
N ALA A 18 8.71 -3.38 1.08
CA ALA A 18 7.92 -4.48 1.64
C ALA A 18 7.19 -4.01 2.91
N GLY A 19 5.92 -4.40 3.05
CA GLY A 19 5.07 -3.98 4.17
C GLY A 19 4.41 -2.60 4.00
N GLU A 20 4.73 -1.83 2.96
CA GLU A 20 4.04 -0.56 2.71
C GLU A 20 2.68 -0.75 2.01
N LEU A 21 2.40 -1.92 1.45
CA LEU A 21 1.06 -2.33 1.02
C LEU A 21 0.58 -3.54 1.82
N ILE A 22 -0.53 -3.39 2.52
CA ILE A 22 -1.10 -4.43 3.39
C ILE A 22 -2.60 -4.54 3.12
N GLN A 23 -3.15 -5.75 3.06
CA GLN A 23 -4.60 -5.94 3.09
C GLN A 23 -5.09 -6.19 4.51
N ASP A 24 -6.25 -5.61 4.83
CA ASP A 24 -6.90 -5.85 6.10
C ASP A 24 -7.45 -7.29 6.16
N ASN A 25 -7.23 -7.98 7.28
CA ASN A 25 -7.73 -9.35 7.46
C ASN A 25 -9.24 -9.40 7.75
N GLU A 26 -9.78 -8.37 8.42
CA GLU A 26 -11.20 -8.26 8.77
C GLU A 26 -12.01 -7.67 7.59
N GLU A 27 -11.41 -6.80 6.79
CA GLU A 27 -11.98 -6.25 5.56
C GLU A 27 -11.03 -6.40 4.34
N PRO A 28 -10.97 -7.60 3.71
CA PRO A 28 -10.02 -7.90 2.63
C PRO A 28 -10.17 -7.08 1.35
N ARG A 29 -11.21 -6.23 1.26
CA ARG A 29 -11.37 -5.28 0.14
C ARG A 29 -10.58 -4.00 0.35
N ILE A 30 -10.06 -3.74 1.55
CA ILE A 30 -9.21 -2.59 1.83
C ILE A 30 -7.74 -2.96 1.60
N LEU A 31 -7.04 -2.08 0.89
CA LEU A 31 -5.59 -2.10 0.73
C LEU A 31 -5.04 -0.83 1.38
N PHE A 32 -4.22 -0.96 2.41
CA PHE A 32 -3.56 0.16 3.04
C PHE A 32 -2.23 0.45 2.34
N LEU A 33 -2.00 1.73 2.01
CA LEU A 33 -0.68 2.26 1.70
C LEU A 33 -0.11 2.96 2.93
N ILE A 34 0.87 2.33 3.58
CA ILE A 34 1.53 2.80 4.79
C ILE A 34 2.88 3.39 4.40
N ARG A 35 2.88 4.64 3.94
CA ARG A 35 4.09 5.36 3.54
C ARG A 35 3.90 6.86 3.72
N PRO A 36 4.55 7.48 4.71
CA PRO A 36 4.59 8.92 4.83
C PRO A 36 5.17 9.54 3.55
N ASN A 37 4.54 10.59 3.04
CA ASN A 37 5.03 11.34 1.88
C ASN A 37 5.22 10.48 0.60
N ALA A 38 4.40 9.43 0.41
CA ALA A 38 4.39 8.67 -0.83
C ALA A 38 4.25 9.60 -2.05
N THR A 39 5.14 9.44 -3.03
CA THR A 39 5.15 10.30 -4.22
C THR A 39 3.87 10.13 -5.04
N PRO A 40 3.47 11.12 -5.84
CA PRO A 40 2.31 10.97 -6.73
C PRO A 40 2.40 9.73 -7.63
N ARG A 41 3.62 9.37 -8.08
CA ARG A 41 3.86 8.19 -8.91
C ARG A 41 3.59 6.88 -8.16
N GLU A 42 4.12 6.75 -6.95
CA GLU A 42 3.89 5.60 -6.06
C GLU A 42 2.39 5.44 -5.77
N ARG A 43 1.73 6.54 -5.37
CA ARG A 43 0.29 6.56 -5.09
C ARG A 43 -0.54 6.12 -6.29
N VAL A 44 -0.26 6.65 -7.49
CA VAL A 44 -0.98 6.29 -8.72
C VAL A 44 -0.77 4.82 -9.08
N CYS A 45 0.42 4.28 -8.88
CA CYS A 45 0.70 2.86 -9.11
C CYS A 45 -0.16 1.96 -8.20
N ALA A 46 -0.15 2.23 -6.89
CA ALA A 46 -0.96 1.51 -5.92
C ALA A 46 -2.46 1.63 -6.22
N ILE A 47 -2.96 2.83 -6.57
CA ILE A 47 -4.36 3.04 -6.97
C ILE A 47 -4.74 2.17 -8.18
N ARG A 48 -3.90 2.15 -9.21
CA ARG A 48 -4.17 1.38 -10.43
C ARG A 48 -4.23 -0.11 -10.15
N TRP A 49 -3.32 -0.60 -9.32
CA TRP A 49 -3.34 -2.00 -8.91
C TRP A 49 -4.57 -2.33 -8.07
N ALA A 50 -4.91 -1.50 -7.08
CA ALA A 50 -6.11 -1.66 -6.26
C ALA A 50 -7.38 -1.70 -7.12
N LYS A 51 -7.53 -0.77 -8.07
CA LYS A 51 -8.68 -0.72 -8.99
C LYS A 51 -8.81 -1.99 -9.85
N ARG A 52 -7.70 -2.51 -10.38
CA ARG A 52 -7.71 -3.74 -11.18
C ARG A 52 -8.14 -4.97 -10.39
N ASN A 53 -7.89 -4.97 -9.08
CA ASN A 53 -8.25 -6.06 -8.17
C ASN A 53 -9.51 -5.78 -7.35
N HIS A 54 -10.31 -4.78 -7.73
CA HIS A 54 -11.55 -4.38 -7.05
C HIS A 54 -11.38 -4.02 -5.57
N LEU A 55 -10.23 -3.45 -5.21
CA LEU A 55 -9.89 -3.02 -3.87
C LEU A 55 -10.08 -1.51 -3.68
N ARG A 56 -10.36 -1.11 -2.44
CA ARG A 56 -10.36 0.28 -1.99
C ARG A 56 -8.99 0.58 -1.38
N LEU A 57 -8.26 1.52 -1.97
CA LEU A 57 -7.00 1.99 -1.40
C LEU A 57 -7.27 3.01 -0.30
N ALA A 58 -6.69 2.79 0.88
CA ALA A 58 -6.68 3.71 2.00
C ALA A 58 -5.24 4.18 2.26
N TYR A 59 -5.04 5.47 2.46
CA TYR A 59 -3.73 6.04 2.77
C TYR A 59 -3.57 6.13 4.28
N VAL A 60 -2.49 5.56 4.79
CA VAL A 60 -2.07 5.72 6.18
C VAL A 60 -0.86 6.64 6.15
N GLU A 61 -1.11 7.93 6.35
CA GLU A 61 -0.05 8.91 6.53
C GLU A 61 0.47 8.76 7.96
N GLY A 62 1.67 8.19 8.10
CA GLY A 62 2.34 8.09 9.39
C GLY A 62 2.97 9.44 9.78
N ILE A 63 2.98 9.73 11.08
CA ILE A 63 3.82 10.81 11.64
C ILE A 63 5.16 10.16 11.95
N GLU A 64 6.23 10.65 11.31
CA GLU A 64 7.59 10.25 11.68
C GLU A 64 7.92 10.90 13.03
N LEU A 65 7.81 10.11 14.11
CA LEU A 65 8.27 10.54 15.42
C LEU A 65 9.80 10.49 15.40
N LYS A 66 10.43 11.67 15.31
CA LYS A 66 11.86 11.78 15.55
C LYS A 66 12.08 11.55 17.04
N ASP A 67 12.68 10.42 17.40
CA ASP A 67 13.22 10.23 18.73
C ASP A 67 14.21 11.37 19.01
N LYS A 68 13.99 12.07 20.13
CA LYS A 68 14.81 13.21 20.57
C LYS A 68 16.13 12.75 21.16
#